data_AF-A0A958FRZ9-F1
#
_entry.id   AF-A0A958FRZ9-F1
#
_cell.length_a   1.000
_cell.length_b   1.000
_cell.length_c   1.000
_cell.angle_alpha   90.00
_cell.angle_beta   90.00
_cell.angle_gamma   90.00
#
_symmetry.space_group_name_H-M   'P 1'
#
loop_
_entity.id
_entity.type
_entity.pdbx_description
1 polymer ?
#
loop_
_entity_poly.entity_id
_entity_poly.type
_entity_poly.pdbx_seq_one_letter_code
_entity_poly.pdbx_strand_id
1 'polypeptide(L)'
;MVQAENWVKQSLNVSGYHPDQFSRKMHYEIEPHAVDGGAPFSDDILAETTELGKYWGNAHLLISEINTHHPGASEVRCWPHHFDIALLITLNPNASPEQVKTIGVGLSPGDANYPLPYFYISPWPYPENTELLP
;
A
#
# COMPACT_ATOMS: atom_id res chain seq x y z
N MET A 1 -11.56 -2.10 24.62
CA MET A 1 -12.07 -1.68 23.28
C MET A 1 -13.14 -0.58 23.35
N VAL A 2 -14.18 -0.70 24.18
CA VAL A 2 -15.24 0.33 24.33
C VAL A 2 -14.70 1.71 24.74
N GLN A 3 -13.66 1.74 25.59
CA GLN A 3 -13.04 2.99 26.03
C GLN A 3 -12.37 3.78 24.88
N ALA A 4 -11.72 3.09 23.94
CA ALA A 4 -11.09 3.73 22.78
C ALA A 4 -12.13 4.32 21.82
N GLU A 5 -13.22 3.59 21.59
CA GLU A 5 -14.34 4.06 20.77
C GLU A 5 -15.01 5.30 21.35
N ASN A 6 -15.29 5.29 22.67
CA ASN A 6 -15.88 6.44 23.35
C ASN A 6 -14.96 7.67 23.29
N TRP A 7 -13.65 7.47 23.45
CA TRP A 7 -12.67 8.54 23.31
C TRP A 7 -12.69 9.13 21.90
N VAL A 8 -12.72 8.30 20.84
CA VAL A 8 -12.79 8.80 19.45
C VAL A 8 -14.07 9.61 19.22
N LYS A 9 -15.23 9.10 19.65
CA LYS A 9 -16.51 9.81 19.52
C LYS A 9 -16.52 11.15 20.25
N GLN A 10 -15.92 11.22 21.44
CA GLN A 10 -15.78 12.47 22.19
C GLN A 10 -14.87 13.48 21.46
N SER A 11 -13.73 13.02 20.94
CA SER A 11 -12.79 13.85 20.18
C SER A 11 -13.42 14.43 18.89
N LEU A 12 -14.20 13.61 18.17
CA LEU A 12 -14.97 14.04 17.00
C LEU A 12 -15.97 15.14 17.36
N ASN A 13 -16.73 14.95 18.44
CA ASN A 13 -17.70 15.93 18.92
C ASN A 13 -17.05 17.27 19.31
N VAL A 14 -15.92 17.23 20.04
CA VAL A 14 -15.16 18.44 20.43
C VAL A 14 -14.63 19.19 19.19
N SER A 15 -14.31 18.47 18.11
CA SER A 15 -13.78 19.02 16.87
C SER A 15 -14.88 19.44 15.88
N GLY A 16 -16.16 19.36 16.26
CA GLY A 16 -17.31 19.76 15.44
C GLY A 16 -17.71 18.75 14.36
N TYR A 17 -17.22 17.51 14.42
CA TYR A 17 -17.63 16.42 13.54
C TYR A 17 -18.82 15.63 14.11
N HIS A 18 -19.50 14.85 13.27
CA HIS A 18 -20.66 14.03 13.67
C HIS A 18 -20.21 12.67 14.23
N PRO A 19 -20.21 12.45 15.56
CA PRO A 19 -19.77 11.19 16.15
C PRO A 19 -20.64 9.98 15.74
N ASP A 20 -21.88 10.23 15.34
CA ASP A 20 -22.83 9.20 14.90
C ASP A 20 -22.47 8.60 13.53
N GLN A 21 -21.60 9.26 12.75
CA GLN A 21 -21.07 8.73 11.49
C GLN A 21 -19.85 7.83 11.70
N PHE A 22 -19.26 7.81 12.91
CA PHE A 22 -18.14 6.93 13.21
C PHE A 22 -18.63 5.48 13.32
N SER A 23 -18.14 4.63 12.42
CA SER A 23 -18.40 3.20 12.42
C SER A 23 -17.09 2.43 12.50
N ARG A 24 -17.08 1.41 13.36
CA ARG A 24 -16.01 0.40 13.40
C ARG A 24 -16.30 -0.80 12.50
N LYS A 25 -17.46 -0.80 11.84
CA LYS A 25 -17.80 -1.84 10.87
C LYS A 25 -16.82 -1.72 9.71
N MET A 26 -15.96 -2.73 9.58
CA MET A 26 -15.08 -2.85 8.42
C MET A 26 -15.93 -3.12 7.16
N HIS A 27 -15.40 -2.74 6.00
CA HIS A 27 -16.05 -2.99 4.71
C HIS A 27 -15.90 -4.46 4.25
N TYR A 28 -15.22 -5.29 5.05
CA TYR A 28 -15.03 -6.71 4.87
C TYR A 28 -15.15 -7.43 6.21
N GLU A 29 -15.42 -8.72 6.16
CA GLU A 29 -15.31 -9.62 7.30
C GLU A 29 -14.01 -10.43 7.14
N ILE A 30 -13.28 -10.60 8.25
CA ILE A 30 -12.16 -11.53 8.29
C ILE A 30 -12.73 -12.82 8.85
N GLU A 31 -12.75 -13.86 8.02
CA GLU A 31 -13.19 -15.19 8.45
C GLU A 31 -12.30 -15.69 9.60
N PRO A 32 -12.86 -16.33 10.64
CA PRO A 32 -12.07 -16.88 11.73
C PRO A 32 -10.99 -17.82 11.22
N HIS A 33 -9.74 -17.57 11.60
CA HIS A 33 -8.61 -18.40 11.21
C HIS A 33 -7.96 -19.06 12.44
N ALA A 34 -7.43 -20.27 12.30
CA ALA A 34 -6.84 -21.00 13.43
C ALA A 34 -5.72 -20.22 14.13
N VAL A 35 -4.99 -19.39 13.39
CA VAL A 35 -3.91 -18.53 13.91
C VAL A 35 -4.42 -17.45 14.87
N ASP A 36 -5.68 -17.02 14.75
CA ASP A 36 -6.31 -16.08 15.69
C ASP A 36 -6.41 -16.68 17.10
N GLY A 37 -6.48 -18.02 17.18
CA GLY A 37 -6.48 -18.81 18.41
C GLY A 37 -5.08 -19.26 18.87
N GLY A 38 -4.01 -18.79 18.23
CA GLY A 38 -2.63 -19.14 18.59
C GLY A 38 -2.09 -20.42 17.95
N ALA A 39 -2.79 -20.98 16.95
CA ALA A 39 -2.21 -22.03 16.12
C ALA A 39 -0.99 -21.49 15.34
N PRO A 40 0.01 -22.34 15.01
CA PRO A 40 1.11 -21.93 14.15
C PRO A 40 0.60 -21.60 12.75
N PHE A 41 1.37 -20.79 12.00
CA PHE A 41 1.18 -20.69 10.56
C PHE A 41 1.40 -22.06 9.93
N SER A 42 0.57 -22.40 8.95
CA SER A 42 0.68 -23.67 8.24
C SER A 42 1.62 -23.54 7.06
N ASP A 43 2.36 -24.62 6.79
CA ASP A 43 3.17 -24.80 5.59
C ASP A 43 2.37 -25.46 4.44
N ASP A 44 1.05 -25.63 4.60
CA ASP A 44 0.18 -26.27 3.59
C ASP A 44 0.23 -25.59 2.22
N ILE A 45 0.60 -24.30 2.18
CA ILE A 45 0.76 -23.49 0.96
C ILE A 45 2.22 -23.09 0.71
N LEU A 46 3.18 -23.86 1.22
CA LEU A 46 4.60 -23.54 1.11
C LEU A 46 5.08 -23.45 -0.35
N ALA A 47 4.54 -24.28 -1.24
CA ALA A 47 4.90 -24.24 -2.65
C ALA A 47 4.42 -22.94 -3.31
N GLU A 48 3.16 -22.56 -3.07
CA GLU A 48 2.52 -21.36 -3.60
C GLU A 48 3.21 -20.09 -3.07
N THR A 49 3.50 -20.03 -1.77
CA THR A 49 4.21 -18.89 -1.16
C THR A 49 5.66 -18.82 -1.60
N THR A 50 6.30 -19.96 -1.90
CA THR A 50 7.63 -19.98 -2.52
C THR A 50 7.61 -19.40 -3.93
N GLU A 51 6.62 -19.80 -4.76
CA GLU A 51 6.48 -19.24 -6.10
C GLU A 51 6.12 -17.75 -6.07
N LEU A 52 5.26 -17.33 -5.13
CA LEU A 52 4.96 -15.92 -4.90
C LEU A 52 6.22 -15.14 -4.51
N GLY A 53 7.04 -15.69 -3.61
CA GLY A 53 8.32 -15.12 -3.22
C GLY A 53 9.29 -14.97 -4.39
N LYS A 54 9.37 -15.96 -5.27
CA LYS A 54 10.17 -15.87 -6.52
C LYS A 54 9.63 -14.78 -7.45
N TYR A 55 8.32 -14.67 -7.58
CA TYR A 55 7.70 -13.66 -8.44
C TYR A 55 7.99 -12.23 -7.94
N TRP A 56 7.84 -11.97 -6.63
CA TRP A 56 8.24 -10.70 -6.02
C TRP A 56 9.76 -10.48 -6.05
N GLY A 57 10.55 -11.55 -5.91
CA GLY A 57 12.01 -11.48 -6.05
C GLY A 57 12.44 -11.05 -7.45
N ASN A 58 11.80 -11.58 -8.50
CA ASN A 58 12.05 -11.16 -9.87
C ASN A 58 11.66 -9.69 -10.09
N ALA A 59 10.53 -9.27 -9.55
CA ALA A 59 10.10 -7.86 -9.60
C ALA A 59 11.10 -6.95 -8.88
N HIS A 60 11.59 -7.35 -7.72
CA HIS A 60 12.62 -6.63 -6.98
C HIS A 60 13.89 -6.42 -7.83
N LEU A 61 14.36 -7.45 -8.54
CA LEU A 61 15.54 -7.35 -9.40
C LEU A 61 15.31 -6.34 -10.54
N LEU A 62 14.17 -6.42 -11.23
CA LEU A 62 13.83 -5.52 -12.33
C LEU A 62 13.70 -4.07 -11.87
N ILE A 63 13.00 -3.83 -10.76
CA ILE A 63 12.79 -2.48 -10.22
C ILE A 63 14.09 -1.91 -9.64
N SER A 64 14.95 -2.75 -9.06
CA SER A 64 16.25 -2.31 -8.54
C SER A 64 17.17 -1.76 -9.63
N GLU A 65 17.04 -2.25 -10.87
CA GLU A 65 17.76 -1.68 -12.01
C GLU A 65 17.34 -0.25 -12.32
N ILE A 66 16.10 0.14 -12.02
CA ILE A 66 15.64 1.51 -12.19
C ILE A 66 16.35 2.42 -11.18
N ASN A 67 16.59 1.94 -9.96
CA ASN A 67 17.32 2.69 -8.94
C ASN A 67 18.75 3.06 -9.38
N THR A 68 19.43 2.19 -10.16
CA THR A 68 20.79 2.47 -10.68
C THR A 68 20.82 3.67 -11.64
N HIS A 69 19.70 3.94 -12.31
CA HIS A 69 19.54 5.04 -13.26
C HIS A 69 18.95 6.31 -12.63
N HIS A 70 18.46 6.24 -11.39
CA HIS A 70 17.83 7.35 -10.68
C HIS A 70 18.45 7.58 -9.29
N PRO A 71 19.66 8.16 -9.22
CA PRO A 71 20.30 8.50 -7.95
C PRO A 71 19.37 9.37 -7.08
N GLY A 72 19.05 8.89 -5.87
CA GLY A 72 18.12 9.56 -4.96
C GLY A 72 16.69 8.99 -4.96
N ALA A 73 16.41 7.99 -5.80
CA ALA A 73 15.24 7.15 -5.61
C ALA A 73 15.32 6.35 -4.29
N SER A 74 14.15 6.01 -3.74
CA SER A 74 14.08 5.18 -2.54
C SER A 74 14.57 3.76 -2.82
N GLU A 75 14.87 3.03 -1.73
CA GLU A 75 14.96 1.57 -1.80
C GLU A 75 13.66 0.97 -2.34
N VAL A 76 13.78 -0.19 -2.98
CA VAL A 76 12.63 -1.01 -3.37
C VAL A 76 12.04 -1.65 -2.12
N ARG A 77 10.74 -1.44 -1.87
CA ARG A 77 10.03 -1.95 -0.69
C ARG A 77 8.72 -2.62 -1.09
N CYS A 78 8.34 -3.64 -0.33
CA CYS A 78 6.98 -4.18 -0.35
C CYS A 78 6.11 -3.32 0.55
N TRP A 79 5.02 -2.77 0.02
CA TRP A 79 4.10 -1.90 0.73
C TRP A 79 2.94 -2.70 1.28
N PRO A 80 2.83 -2.91 2.60
CA PRO A 80 1.89 -3.90 3.15
C PRO A 80 0.42 -3.60 2.89
N HIS A 81 0.07 -2.32 2.70
CA HIS A 81 -1.31 -1.89 2.55
C HIS A 81 -1.94 -2.31 1.21
N HIS A 82 -1.17 -2.36 0.12
CA HIS A 82 -1.61 -2.84 -1.20
C HIS A 82 -0.89 -4.13 -1.63
N PHE A 83 0.10 -4.58 -0.85
CA PHE A 83 0.96 -5.71 -1.14
C PHE A 83 1.73 -5.59 -2.48
N ASP A 84 1.91 -4.37 -2.98
CA ASP A 84 2.73 -4.08 -4.14
C ASP A 84 4.21 -3.92 -3.75
N ILE A 85 5.12 -4.10 -4.71
CA ILE A 85 6.54 -3.85 -4.54
C ILE A 85 6.98 -2.71 -5.45
N ALA A 86 7.59 -1.67 -4.87
CA ALA A 86 7.88 -0.44 -5.60
C ALA A 86 9.06 0.34 -5.03
N LEU A 87 9.61 1.23 -5.84
CA LEU A 87 10.44 2.35 -5.40
C LEU A 87 9.74 3.68 -5.67
N LEU A 88 10.20 4.74 -5.03
CA LEU A 88 9.76 6.11 -5.24
C LEU A 88 10.91 6.97 -5.75
N ILE A 89 10.73 7.60 -6.91
CA ILE A 89 11.64 8.63 -7.43
C ILE A 89 11.14 9.98 -6.92
N THR A 90 11.87 10.62 -6.01
CA THR A 90 11.49 11.94 -5.48
C THR A 90 11.94 13.06 -6.41
N LEU A 91 11.00 13.88 -6.87
CA LEU A 91 11.27 14.95 -7.84
C LEU A 91 11.75 16.26 -7.18
N ASN A 92 11.42 16.45 -5.90
CA ASN A 92 11.73 17.66 -5.12
C ASN A 92 12.20 17.28 -3.71
N PRO A 93 13.42 16.74 -3.54
CA PRO A 93 13.88 16.12 -2.29
C PRO A 93 13.97 17.07 -1.09
N ASN A 94 13.97 18.39 -1.32
CA ASN A 94 14.02 19.41 -0.26
C ASN A 94 12.64 19.94 0.15
N ALA A 95 11.56 19.43 -0.44
CA ALA A 95 10.21 19.84 -0.08
C ALA A 95 9.79 19.25 1.27
N SER A 96 8.80 19.88 1.93
CA SER A 96 8.19 19.29 3.12
C SER A 96 7.47 17.98 2.74
N PRO A 97 7.21 17.08 3.70
CA PRO A 97 6.48 15.83 3.45
C PRO A 97 5.12 16.03 2.77
N GLU A 98 4.45 17.15 3.04
CA GLU A 98 3.14 17.49 2.48
C GLU A 98 3.22 18.01 1.03
N GLN A 99 4.41 18.42 0.59
CA GLN A 99 4.66 19.01 -0.73
C GLN A 99 5.52 18.11 -1.62
N VAL A 100 5.92 16.94 -1.13
CA VAL A 100 6.76 16.00 -1.86
C VAL A 100 6.01 15.49 -3.09
N LYS A 101 6.73 15.44 -4.21
CA LYS A 101 6.27 14.89 -5.47
C LYS A 101 7.12 13.68 -5.81
N THR A 102 6.48 12.59 -6.14
CA THR A 102 7.15 11.33 -6.42
C THR A 102 6.63 10.71 -7.71
N ILE A 103 7.45 9.85 -8.31
CA ILE A 103 7.00 8.87 -9.30
C ILE A 103 7.19 7.50 -8.65
N GLY A 104 6.09 6.81 -8.39
CA GLY A 104 6.11 5.42 -7.97
C GLY A 104 6.33 4.51 -9.18
N VAL A 105 7.25 3.57 -9.07
CA VAL A 105 7.48 2.53 -10.07
C VAL A 105 7.45 1.19 -9.38
N GLY A 106 6.51 0.33 -9.78
CA GLY A 106 6.24 -0.89 -9.04
C GLY A 106 5.47 -1.97 -9.79
N LEU A 107 5.25 -3.07 -9.08
CA LEU A 107 4.40 -4.19 -9.48
C LEU A 107 3.27 -4.34 -8.45
N SER A 108 2.03 -4.29 -8.92
CA SER A 108 0.82 -4.59 -8.14
C SER A 108 0.44 -6.07 -8.31
N PRO A 109 -0.08 -6.75 -7.26
CA PRO A 109 -0.70 -8.08 -7.39
C PRO A 109 -2.00 -8.05 -8.23
N GLY A 110 -2.53 -6.86 -8.51
CA GLY A 110 -3.88 -6.64 -9.01
C GLY A 110 -4.67 -5.78 -8.03
N ASP A 111 -5.71 -5.12 -8.52
CA ASP A 111 -6.62 -4.29 -7.73
C ASP A 111 -8.06 -4.39 -8.25
N ALA A 112 -8.95 -3.55 -7.74
CA ALA A 112 -10.36 -3.53 -8.15
C ALA A 112 -10.57 -3.13 -9.63
N ASN A 113 -9.59 -2.46 -10.25
CA ASN A 113 -9.65 -2.02 -11.65
C ASN A 113 -8.99 -3.05 -12.58
N TYR A 114 -7.87 -3.65 -12.15
CA TYR A 114 -7.10 -4.62 -12.91
C TYR A 114 -6.90 -5.90 -12.09
N PRO A 115 -7.60 -7.00 -12.41
CA PRO A 115 -7.62 -8.19 -11.57
C PRO A 115 -6.36 -9.08 -11.67
N LEU A 116 -5.45 -8.76 -12.59
CA LEU A 116 -4.20 -9.51 -12.81
C LEU A 116 -3.00 -8.65 -12.42
N PRO A 117 -1.85 -9.24 -12.04
CA PRO A 117 -0.65 -8.47 -11.74
C PRO A 117 -0.22 -7.56 -12.89
N TYR A 118 0.17 -6.33 -12.57
CA TYR A 118 0.63 -5.34 -13.55
C TYR A 118 1.74 -4.46 -13.00
N PHE A 119 2.68 -4.09 -13.87
CA PHE A 119 3.65 -3.04 -13.59
C PHE A 119 3.00 -1.67 -13.77
N TYR A 120 3.40 -0.71 -12.95
CA TYR A 120 2.88 0.64 -13.00
C TYR A 120 3.99 1.68 -12.89
N ILE A 121 3.71 2.85 -13.46
CA ILE A 121 4.43 4.10 -13.22
C ILE A 121 3.37 5.13 -12.88
N SER A 122 3.40 5.68 -11.67
CA SER A 122 2.34 6.56 -11.17
C SER A 122 2.90 7.82 -10.52
N PRO A 123 2.53 9.03 -10.98
CA PRO A 123 2.93 10.27 -10.33
C PRO A 123 2.09 10.53 -9.06
N TRP A 124 2.73 11.12 -8.06
CA TRP A 124 2.07 11.73 -6.93
C TRP A 124 2.57 13.16 -6.70
N PRO A 125 1.68 14.15 -6.45
CA PRO A 125 0.24 14.06 -6.63
C PRO A 125 -0.11 13.81 -8.11
N TYR A 126 -1.32 13.30 -8.35
CA TYR A 126 -1.81 13.13 -9.71
C TYR A 126 -1.87 14.49 -10.44
N PRO A 127 -1.50 14.55 -11.72
CA PRO A 127 -1.65 15.75 -12.53
C PRO A 127 -3.11 16.22 -12.56
N GLU A 128 -3.33 17.52 -12.38
CA GLU A 128 -4.68 18.11 -12.45
C GLU A 128 -5.28 18.04 -13.86
N ASN A 129 -4.44 18.07 -14.89
CA ASN A 129 -4.85 17.98 -16.28
C ASN A 129 -4.58 16.57 -16.81
N THR A 130 -5.64 15.80 -16.97
CA THR A 130 -5.60 14.43 -17.52
C THR A 130 -5.78 14.39 -19.04
N GLU A 131 -6.02 15.53 -19.72
CA GLU A 131 -6.20 15.58 -21.19
C GLU A 131 -4.92 15.24 -21.97
N LEU A 132 -3.76 15.20 -21.28
CA LEU A 132 -2.47 14.81 -21.85
C LEU A 132 -2.06 13.39 -21.46
N LEU A 133 -2.89 12.65 -20.72
CA LEU A 133 -2.67 11.23 -20.50
C LEU A 133 -3.15 10.48 -21.76
N PRO A 134 -2.34 9.56 -22.32
CA PRO A 134 -2.67 8.84 -23.54
C PRO A 134 -3.93 7.98 -23.42
#